data_AF-A0A2T5LFU4-F1
#
_entry.id   AF-A0A2T5LFU4-F1
#
_cell.length_a   1.000
_cell.length_b   1.000
_cell.length_c   1.000
_cell.angle_alpha   90.00
_cell.angle_beta   90.00
_cell.angle_gamma   90.00
#
_symmetry.space_group_name_H-M   'P 1'
#
loop_
_entity.id
_entity.type
_entity.pdbx_description
1 polymer ?
#
loop_
_entity_poly.entity_id
_entity_poly.type
_entity_poly.pdbx_seq_one_letter_code
_entity_poly.pdbx_strand_id
1 'polypeptide(L)'
;MTKAAAVSLRRISEADDLQSLNDLLTESMKQMQIQQLIKGDDLASVVGVIIDLASAAPAEEELFAAAMLGRLAAVARGREIEVFRAASGLFTDEPPSVETLGDGEAKEYAARVLAHVDEEWIIPYCAREALTIETANNARKELLRVLLYRTGNVSDCLRCVIDAQAALSAIDQPDTRIRRLRRVYESLSEAVRTFDGEVGEEPGVSLALSLSSLAGGAVSAADSDVLHPSLDAAVSILVRMVELRFSHALQSETYRLLLDGKRLLAPGPWARFLEASVMIPKVQMNLLETALVLARQNRTDREILRAMEACWTSTGQISAAVKRHFSGAADIDPEVADYWLKVGRVSQSERAAEHKLGNTEDQQIGELLIQLDANRDSMGKLNSAVVPVLKTFDACQAATVQRAAVGYESIAQVAERLARMRRLSKTDLVGSIVEYNPIEHDMEGGHRSGIRSVRVIRDGIRKEFGGKIKMLVRPRVEPEI
;
A
#
# COMPACT_ATOMS: atom_id res chain seq x y z
N MET A 1 59.84 -20.06 -13.59
CA MET A 1 58.62 -19.42 -13.05
C MET A 1 58.74 -19.40 -11.54
N THR A 2 59.14 -18.27 -10.97
CA THR A 2 59.25 -18.07 -9.52
C THR A 2 57.84 -18.04 -8.94
N LYS A 3 57.51 -18.97 -8.05
CA LYS A 3 56.23 -18.95 -7.31
C LYS A 3 56.20 -17.64 -6.52
N ALA A 4 55.23 -16.76 -6.80
CA ALA A 4 55.03 -15.56 -5.98
C ALA A 4 54.89 -15.97 -4.51
N ALA A 5 55.55 -15.25 -3.61
CA ALA A 5 55.53 -15.57 -2.19
C ALA A 5 54.09 -15.45 -1.67
N ALA A 6 53.62 -16.46 -0.94
CA ALA A 6 52.28 -16.46 -0.35
C ALA A 6 52.11 -15.25 0.58
N VAL A 7 50.95 -14.60 0.52
CA VAL A 7 50.60 -13.51 1.43
C VAL A 7 50.36 -14.11 2.82
N SER A 8 51.07 -13.62 3.83
CA SER A 8 50.97 -14.11 5.22
C SER A 8 50.36 -13.05 6.13
N LEU A 9 49.77 -13.49 7.26
CA LEU A 9 49.21 -12.59 8.28
C LEU A 9 50.25 -11.56 8.78
N ARG A 10 51.51 -11.97 8.85
CA ARG A 10 52.63 -11.10 9.21
C ARG A 10 52.80 -9.95 8.20
N ARG A 11 52.78 -10.24 6.89
CA ARG A 11 52.85 -9.21 5.85
C ARG A 11 51.66 -8.25 5.91
N ILE A 12 50.47 -8.77 6.24
CA ILE A 12 49.27 -7.95 6.45
C ILE A 12 49.45 -7.00 7.62
N SER A 13 49.99 -7.49 8.74
CA SER A 13 50.21 -6.69 9.96
C SER A 13 51.33 -5.66 9.83
N GLU A 14 52.24 -5.87 8.87
CA GLU A 14 53.36 -4.97 8.55
C GLU A 14 53.01 -3.95 7.44
N ALA A 15 51.75 -3.87 7.00
CA ALA A 15 51.34 -2.88 6.00
C ALA A 15 51.36 -1.46 6.59
N ASP A 16 51.98 -0.52 5.87
CA ASP A 16 52.17 0.87 6.32
C ASP A 16 50.95 1.77 6.07
N ASP A 17 50.10 1.41 5.10
CA ASP A 17 48.92 2.18 4.70
C ASP A 17 47.80 1.29 4.14
N LEU A 18 46.60 1.87 4.01
CA LEU A 18 45.40 1.17 3.53
C LEU A 18 45.57 0.65 2.10
N GLN A 19 46.29 1.38 1.23
CA GLN A 19 46.50 0.98 -0.16
C GLN A 19 47.38 -0.27 -0.26
N SER A 20 48.48 -0.30 0.46
CA SER A 20 49.42 -1.42 0.56
C SER A 20 48.72 -2.65 1.13
N LEU A 21 47.90 -2.47 2.17
CA LEU A 21 47.08 -3.55 2.71
C LEU A 21 46.06 -4.06 1.68
N ASN A 22 45.38 -3.16 0.98
CA ASN A 22 44.42 -3.52 -0.06
C ASN A 22 45.08 -4.32 -1.19
N ASP A 23 46.31 -3.97 -1.59
CA ASP A 23 47.09 -4.68 -2.60
C ASP A 23 47.47 -6.10 -2.14
N LEU A 24 47.87 -6.27 -0.87
CA LEU A 24 48.13 -7.58 -0.28
C LEU A 24 46.89 -8.47 -0.24
N LEU A 25 45.74 -7.92 0.17
CA LEU A 25 44.46 -8.63 0.17
C LEU A 25 44.04 -9.02 -1.25
N THR A 26 44.25 -8.13 -2.22
CA THR A 26 43.98 -8.38 -3.64
C THR A 26 44.89 -9.48 -4.19
N GLU A 27 46.18 -9.47 -3.84
CA GLU A 27 47.13 -10.52 -4.20
C GLU A 27 46.68 -11.87 -3.62
N SER A 28 46.29 -11.90 -2.33
CA SER A 28 45.80 -13.11 -1.68
C SER A 28 44.54 -13.67 -2.35
N MET A 29 43.60 -12.80 -2.75
CA MET A 29 42.40 -13.20 -3.50
C MET A 29 42.74 -13.76 -4.88
N LYS A 30 43.64 -13.11 -5.63
CA LYS A 30 44.12 -13.59 -6.95
C LYS A 30 44.80 -14.95 -6.85
N GLN A 31 45.50 -15.21 -5.75
CA GLN A 31 46.15 -16.50 -5.48
C GLN A 31 45.22 -17.55 -4.85
N MET A 32 43.92 -17.22 -4.66
CA MET A 32 42.92 -18.08 -3.99
C MET A 32 43.30 -18.48 -2.55
N GLN A 33 44.11 -17.66 -1.88
CA GLN A 33 44.62 -17.90 -0.52
C GLN A 33 43.80 -17.19 0.56
N ILE A 34 42.88 -16.30 0.18
CA ILE A 34 42.14 -15.46 1.13
C ILE A 34 41.42 -16.26 2.21
N GLN A 35 40.84 -17.42 1.88
CA GLN A 35 40.16 -18.30 2.84
C GLN A 35 41.11 -18.86 3.91
N GLN A 36 42.36 -19.14 3.52
CA GLN A 36 43.38 -19.60 4.45
C GLN A 36 43.88 -18.44 5.33
N LEU A 37 43.99 -17.24 4.75
CA LEU A 37 44.43 -16.02 5.44
C LEU A 37 43.45 -15.55 6.53
N ILE A 38 42.15 -15.83 6.39
CA ILE A 38 41.09 -15.37 7.32
C ILE A 38 40.52 -16.51 8.17
N LYS A 39 41.32 -17.55 8.42
CA LYS A 39 40.86 -18.74 9.13
C LYS A 39 40.85 -18.52 10.64
N GLY A 40 39.72 -18.82 11.30
CA GLY A 40 39.62 -18.63 12.75
C GLY A 40 39.80 -17.16 13.14
N ASP A 41 40.61 -16.92 14.18
CA ASP A 41 40.85 -15.59 14.76
C ASP A 41 41.66 -14.66 13.84
N ASP A 42 42.24 -15.19 12.76
CA ASP A 42 42.96 -14.39 11.76
C ASP A 42 42.03 -13.38 11.08
N LEU A 43 40.74 -13.69 10.93
CA LEU A 43 39.76 -12.73 10.36
C LEU A 43 39.68 -11.46 11.22
N ALA A 44 39.54 -11.62 12.54
CA ALA A 44 39.50 -10.49 13.46
C ALA A 44 40.81 -9.70 13.46
N SER A 45 41.94 -10.39 13.27
CA SER A 45 43.26 -9.75 13.15
C SER A 45 43.36 -8.89 11.90
N VAL A 46 42.93 -9.40 10.74
CA VAL A 46 42.90 -8.61 9.49
C VAL A 46 41.96 -7.41 9.62
N VAL A 47 40.78 -7.59 10.23
CA VAL A 47 39.84 -6.50 10.50
C VAL A 47 40.47 -5.44 11.39
N GLY A 48 41.16 -5.85 12.47
CA GLY A 48 41.86 -4.95 13.38
C GLY A 48 42.88 -4.07 12.65
N VAL A 49 43.72 -4.65 11.79
CA VAL A 49 44.70 -3.89 11.00
C VAL A 49 44.01 -2.85 10.09
N ILE A 50 42.87 -3.19 9.47
CA ILE A 50 42.12 -2.23 8.65
C ILE A 50 41.65 -1.04 9.50
N ILE A 51 41.11 -1.29 10.70
CA ILE A 51 40.63 -0.25 11.60
C ILE A 51 41.78 0.60 12.15
N ASP A 52 42.89 -0.02 12.52
CA ASP A 52 44.07 0.69 13.05
C ASP A 52 44.65 1.64 12.00
N LEU A 53 44.77 1.17 10.74
CA LEU A 53 45.22 2.01 9.63
C LEU A 53 44.21 3.10 9.28
N ALA A 54 42.91 2.80 9.29
CA ALA A 54 41.87 3.81 9.05
C ALA A 54 41.88 4.91 10.12
N SER A 55 42.09 4.54 11.39
CA SER A 55 42.16 5.50 12.50
C SER A 55 43.38 6.42 12.44
N ALA A 56 44.45 5.99 11.76
CA ALA A 56 45.67 6.77 11.54
C ALA A 56 45.65 7.55 10.21
N ALA A 57 44.74 7.22 9.30
CA ALA A 57 44.60 7.84 8.00
C ALA A 57 43.72 9.12 8.06
N PRO A 58 43.77 9.98 7.03
CA PRO A 58 42.81 11.07 6.88
C PRO A 58 41.38 10.53 6.76
N ALA A 59 40.38 11.30 7.23
CA ALA A 59 38.96 10.93 7.14
C ALA A 59 38.48 10.62 5.71
N GLU A 60 39.16 11.16 4.69
CA GLU A 60 38.88 10.87 3.29
C GLU A 60 39.08 9.39 2.90
N GLU A 61 39.89 8.65 3.67
CA GLU A 61 40.17 7.23 3.44
C GLU A 61 39.22 6.28 4.18
N GLU A 62 38.34 6.78 5.05
CA GLU A 62 37.40 5.95 5.82
C GLU A 62 36.47 5.13 4.91
N LEU A 63 36.01 5.72 3.79
CA LEU A 63 35.21 4.98 2.79
C LEU A 63 36.01 3.90 2.08
N PHE A 64 37.31 4.12 1.87
CA PHE A 64 38.17 3.11 1.26
C PHE A 64 38.38 1.93 2.20
N ALA A 65 38.60 2.20 3.49
CA ALA A 65 38.60 1.18 4.53
C ALA A 65 37.23 0.46 4.62
N ALA A 66 36.12 1.17 4.48
CA ALA A 66 34.78 0.57 4.41
C ALA A 66 34.64 -0.37 3.21
N ALA A 67 35.14 0.02 2.04
CA ALA A 67 35.16 -0.85 0.87
C ALA A 67 36.02 -2.11 1.11
N MET A 68 37.16 -1.99 1.79
CA MET A 68 38.00 -3.13 2.16
C MET A 68 37.28 -4.09 3.12
N LEU A 69 36.62 -3.58 4.16
CA LEU A 69 35.81 -4.37 5.08
C LEU A 69 34.64 -5.06 4.35
N GLY A 70 33.92 -4.34 3.49
CA GLY A 70 32.82 -4.92 2.72
C GLY A 70 33.28 -6.05 1.78
N ARG A 71 34.46 -5.89 1.16
CA ARG A 71 35.08 -6.93 0.33
C ARG A 71 35.52 -8.13 1.16
N LEU A 72 36.07 -7.90 2.35
CA LEU A 72 36.45 -8.95 3.29
C LEU A 72 35.22 -9.73 3.79
N ALA A 73 34.13 -9.03 4.11
CA ALA A 73 32.87 -9.64 4.49
C ALA A 73 32.33 -10.54 3.36
N ALA A 74 32.37 -10.08 2.11
CA ALA A 74 31.89 -10.87 0.95
C ALA A 74 32.61 -12.21 0.77
N VAL A 75 33.85 -12.34 1.27
CA VAL A 75 34.60 -13.60 1.23
C VAL A 75 34.60 -14.35 2.57
N ALA A 76 34.05 -13.80 3.65
CA ALA A 76 34.12 -14.40 4.99
C ALA A 76 33.22 -15.63 5.19
N ARG A 77 32.22 -15.83 4.31
CA ARG A 77 31.30 -16.99 4.22
C ARG A 77 30.64 -17.37 5.55
N GLY A 78 29.56 -16.68 5.91
CA GLY A 78 28.79 -16.91 7.14
C GLY A 78 29.39 -16.26 8.39
N ARG A 79 30.46 -15.48 8.22
CA ARG A 79 31.14 -14.70 9.26
C ARG A 79 31.14 -13.21 8.96
N GLU A 80 30.24 -12.76 8.10
CA GLU A 80 30.14 -11.35 7.67
C GLU A 80 29.88 -10.43 8.87
N ILE A 81 29.09 -10.89 9.84
CA ILE A 81 28.75 -10.16 11.07
C ILE A 81 30.02 -9.82 11.87
N GLU A 82 31.02 -10.70 11.91
CA GLU A 82 32.29 -10.44 12.61
C GLU A 82 33.02 -9.24 12.00
N VAL A 83 32.97 -9.09 10.67
CA VAL A 83 33.56 -7.96 9.95
C VAL A 83 32.74 -6.69 10.17
N PHE A 84 31.41 -6.78 10.03
CA PHE A 84 30.53 -5.62 10.13
C PHE A 84 30.41 -5.03 11.53
N ARG A 85 30.73 -5.77 12.59
CA ARG A 85 30.83 -5.21 13.95
C ARG A 85 31.84 -4.05 14.04
N ALA A 86 32.88 -4.08 13.22
CA ALA A 86 33.88 -3.02 13.17
C ALA A 86 33.38 -1.73 12.50
N ALA A 87 32.25 -1.76 11.77
CA ALA A 87 31.71 -0.60 11.05
C ALA A 87 31.37 0.58 11.98
N SER A 88 30.94 0.30 13.20
CA SER A 88 30.54 1.31 14.19
C SER A 88 31.67 2.22 14.68
N GLY A 89 32.92 1.79 14.55
CA GLY A 89 34.10 2.58 14.95
C GLY A 89 34.90 3.11 13.77
N LEU A 90 34.39 2.96 12.53
CA LEU A 90 35.16 3.29 11.34
C LEU A 90 35.07 4.78 10.96
N PHE A 91 33.90 5.38 11.13
CA PHE A 91 33.62 6.74 10.69
C PHE A 91 33.66 7.69 11.88
N THR A 92 34.48 8.74 11.82
CA THR A 92 34.48 9.78 12.86
C THR A 92 33.37 10.81 12.66
N ASP A 93 33.04 11.09 11.40
CA ASP A 93 32.02 12.06 10.96
C ASP A 93 31.34 11.52 9.68
N GLU A 94 30.43 12.32 9.08
CA GLU A 94 29.90 12.00 7.75
C GLU A 94 31.06 11.91 6.72
N PRO A 95 31.23 10.76 6.03
CA PRO A 95 32.33 10.59 5.09
C PRO A 95 32.13 11.42 3.81
N PRO A 96 33.17 11.55 2.95
CA PRO A 96 33.01 12.18 1.64
C PRO A 96 32.06 11.40 0.72
N SER A 97 31.83 11.89 -0.50
CA SER A 97 30.96 11.22 -1.47
C SER A 97 31.46 9.81 -1.82
N VAL A 98 30.53 8.87 -2.03
CA VAL A 98 30.86 7.51 -2.51
C VAL A 98 31.56 7.53 -3.87
N GLU A 99 31.42 8.63 -4.64
CA GLU A 99 32.12 8.82 -5.91
C GLU A 99 33.63 9.03 -5.77
N THR A 100 34.18 9.22 -4.57
CA THR A 100 35.64 9.23 -4.36
C THR A 100 36.28 7.85 -4.58
N LEU A 101 35.49 6.78 -4.50
CA LEU A 101 35.96 5.41 -4.72
C LEU A 101 36.12 5.11 -6.22
N GLY A 102 37.24 4.48 -6.58
CA GLY A 102 37.70 4.36 -7.97
C GLY A 102 36.86 3.45 -8.89
N ASP A 103 36.12 2.48 -8.35
CA ASP A 103 35.32 1.55 -9.15
C ASP A 103 33.96 1.22 -8.51
N GLY A 104 33.06 0.63 -9.30
CA GLY A 104 31.70 0.32 -8.87
C GLY A 104 31.59 -0.78 -7.82
N GLU A 105 32.54 -1.72 -7.74
CA GLU A 105 32.55 -2.78 -6.72
C GLU A 105 32.95 -2.20 -5.37
N ALA A 106 33.98 -1.34 -5.33
CA ALA A 106 34.39 -0.63 -4.12
C ALA A 106 33.22 0.17 -3.53
N LYS A 107 32.48 0.89 -4.38
CA LYS A 107 31.26 1.62 -3.99
C LYS A 107 30.19 0.71 -3.40
N GLU A 108 29.98 -0.47 -4.00
CA GLU A 108 29.03 -1.46 -3.49
C GLU A 108 29.45 -2.02 -2.14
N TYR A 109 30.73 -2.37 -1.97
CA TYR A 109 31.25 -2.88 -0.70
C TYR A 109 31.16 -1.84 0.42
N ALA A 110 31.50 -0.58 0.14
CA ALA A 110 31.33 0.50 1.11
C ALA A 110 29.85 0.68 1.48
N ALA A 111 28.94 0.68 0.51
CA ALA A 111 27.50 0.78 0.77
C ALA A 111 26.95 -0.36 1.65
N ARG A 112 27.51 -1.57 1.52
CA ARG A 112 27.16 -2.70 2.40
C ARG A 112 27.62 -2.48 3.84
N VAL A 113 28.80 -1.89 4.05
CA VAL A 113 29.30 -1.55 5.40
C VAL A 113 28.46 -0.45 6.03
N LEU A 114 28.06 0.57 5.25
CA LEU A 114 27.17 1.65 5.69
C LEU A 114 25.83 1.14 6.24
N ALA A 115 25.35 -0.04 5.81
CA ALA A 115 24.16 -0.69 6.37
C ALA A 115 24.27 -1.02 7.87
N HIS A 116 25.50 -1.08 8.40
CA HIS A 116 25.82 -1.46 9.77
C HIS A 116 26.30 -0.28 10.62
N VAL A 117 26.29 0.94 10.07
CA VAL A 117 26.64 2.18 10.77
C VAL A 117 25.37 2.80 11.36
N ASP A 118 25.40 3.16 12.65
CA ASP A 118 24.25 3.68 13.39
C ASP A 118 24.44 5.16 13.76
N GLU A 119 24.60 5.99 12.73
CA GLU A 119 24.84 7.43 12.87
C GLU A 119 23.69 8.26 12.26
N GLU A 120 23.43 9.46 12.79
CA GLU A 120 22.32 10.31 12.35
C GLU A 120 22.42 10.74 10.88
N TRP A 121 23.65 10.90 10.36
CA TRP A 121 23.92 11.31 8.99
C TRP A 121 23.60 10.23 7.95
N ILE A 122 23.40 8.97 8.35
CA ILE A 122 23.29 7.84 7.40
C ILE A 122 22.09 7.98 6.45
N ILE A 123 20.96 8.47 6.95
CA ILE A 123 19.72 8.65 6.16
C ILE A 123 19.91 9.72 5.07
N PRO A 124 20.26 10.99 5.39
CA PRO A 124 20.47 12.00 4.37
C PRO A 124 21.65 11.67 3.44
N TYR A 125 22.69 11.01 3.96
CA TYR A 125 23.83 10.55 3.17
C TYR A 125 23.41 9.53 2.11
N CYS A 126 22.74 8.44 2.50
CA CYS A 126 22.29 7.41 1.56
C CYS A 126 21.35 7.97 0.49
N ALA A 127 20.44 8.88 0.87
CA ALA A 127 19.53 9.52 -0.08
C ALA A 127 20.28 10.35 -1.12
N ARG A 128 21.21 11.21 -0.68
CA ARG A 128 22.02 12.06 -1.57
C ARG A 128 22.93 11.24 -2.47
N GLU A 129 23.71 10.31 -1.91
CA GLU A 129 24.68 9.55 -2.67
C GLU A 129 24.01 8.59 -3.67
N ALA A 130 22.83 8.04 -3.36
CA ALA A 130 22.05 7.25 -4.32
C ALA A 130 21.68 8.06 -5.58
N LEU A 131 21.44 9.36 -5.45
CA LEU A 131 21.16 10.25 -6.58
C LEU A 131 22.43 10.67 -7.31
N THR A 132 23.53 10.90 -6.59
CA THR A 132 24.82 11.34 -7.14
C THR A 132 25.50 10.27 -7.99
N ILE A 133 25.42 8.98 -7.61
CA ILE A 133 26.14 7.88 -8.29
C ILE A 133 25.84 7.87 -9.79
N GLU A 134 26.89 7.79 -10.61
CA GLU A 134 26.75 7.79 -12.07
C GLU A 134 26.39 6.44 -12.67
N THR A 135 27.27 5.46 -12.53
CA THR A 135 27.18 4.17 -13.24
C THR A 135 27.08 2.96 -12.31
N ALA A 136 27.40 3.09 -11.02
CA ALA A 136 27.43 1.97 -10.07
C ALA A 136 26.03 1.62 -9.52
N ASN A 137 25.19 1.00 -10.35
CA ASN A 137 23.80 0.67 -10.00
C ASN A 137 23.67 -0.27 -8.77
N ASN A 138 24.61 -1.18 -8.55
CA ASN A 138 24.59 -2.04 -7.37
C ASN A 138 24.82 -1.24 -6.08
N ALA A 139 25.78 -0.32 -6.08
CA ALA A 139 26.02 0.59 -4.96
C ALA A 139 24.78 1.45 -4.68
N ARG A 140 24.16 2.01 -5.74
CA ARG A 140 22.91 2.77 -5.60
C ARG A 140 21.80 1.94 -4.97
N LYS A 141 21.62 0.70 -5.43
CA LYS A 141 20.63 -0.23 -4.87
C LYS A 141 20.89 -0.50 -3.39
N GLU A 142 22.14 -0.75 -3.01
CA GLU A 142 22.48 -0.98 -1.60
C GLU A 142 22.22 0.27 -0.74
N LEU A 143 22.60 1.47 -1.19
CA LEU A 143 22.29 2.72 -0.46
C LEU A 143 20.78 2.94 -0.31
N LEU A 144 19.99 2.72 -1.37
CA LEU A 144 18.53 2.82 -1.31
C LEU A 144 17.91 1.74 -0.42
N ARG A 145 18.50 0.54 -0.37
CA ARG A 145 18.10 -0.50 0.56
C ARG A 145 18.37 -0.07 2.00
N VAL A 146 19.56 0.46 2.30
CA VAL A 146 19.88 0.99 3.64
C VAL A 146 18.89 2.07 4.02
N LEU A 147 18.65 3.05 3.13
CA LEU A 147 17.68 4.12 3.35
C LEU A 147 16.27 3.58 3.64
N LEU A 148 15.80 2.63 2.85
CA LEU A 148 14.47 2.03 3.00
C LEU A 148 14.31 1.30 4.36
N TYR A 149 15.31 0.51 4.75
CA TYR A 149 15.27 -0.20 6.04
C TYR A 149 15.41 0.75 7.24
N ARG A 150 16.17 1.85 7.09
CA ARG A 150 16.34 2.87 8.14
C ARG A 150 15.10 3.73 8.34
N THR A 151 14.40 4.07 7.26
CA THR A 151 13.12 4.82 7.33
C THR A 151 11.95 3.93 7.72
N GLY A 152 12.04 2.62 7.50
CA GLY A 152 11.05 1.62 7.94
C GLY A 152 9.80 1.54 7.06
N ASN A 153 9.59 2.47 6.12
CA ASN A 153 8.52 2.40 5.15
C ASN A 153 8.83 3.09 3.82
N VAL A 154 8.11 2.70 2.76
CA VAL A 154 8.35 3.17 1.39
C VAL A 154 8.08 4.68 1.24
N SER A 155 7.06 5.20 1.91
CA SER A 155 6.65 6.60 1.80
C SER A 155 7.70 7.56 2.35
N ASP A 156 8.25 7.27 3.52
CA ASP A 156 9.31 8.07 4.15
C ASP A 156 10.64 7.93 3.40
N CYS A 157 10.97 6.73 2.90
CA CYS A 157 12.09 6.55 1.99
C CYS A 157 12.00 7.48 0.76
N LEU A 158 10.81 7.58 0.13
CA LEU A 158 10.59 8.47 -1.02
C LEU A 158 10.72 9.95 -0.63
N ARG A 159 10.24 10.35 0.55
CA ARG A 159 10.40 11.72 1.07
C ARG A 159 11.87 12.09 1.25
N CYS A 160 12.68 11.21 1.87
CA CYS A 160 14.12 11.44 1.99
C CYS A 160 14.82 11.56 0.62
N VAL A 161 14.41 10.75 -0.37
CA VAL A 161 14.93 10.87 -1.75
C VAL A 161 14.53 12.21 -2.39
N ILE A 162 13.29 12.67 -2.15
CA ILE A 162 12.82 13.99 -2.62
C ILE A 162 13.64 15.12 -1.98
N ASP A 163 13.90 15.05 -0.69
CA ASP A 163 14.69 16.08 0.02
C ASP A 163 16.11 16.20 -0.54
N ALA A 164 16.66 15.10 -1.06
CA ALA A 164 17.96 15.05 -1.73
C ALA A 164 17.96 15.48 -3.21
N GLN A 165 16.83 15.95 -3.77
CA GLN A 165 16.65 16.27 -5.20
C GLN A 165 17.69 17.24 -5.81
N ALA A 166 18.39 18.02 -4.98
CA ALA A 166 19.43 18.95 -5.43
C ALA A 166 20.51 18.25 -6.26
N ALA A 167 20.85 17.01 -5.92
CA ALA A 167 21.84 16.21 -6.65
C ALA A 167 21.45 15.96 -8.12
N LEU A 168 20.17 15.69 -8.39
CA LEU A 168 19.67 15.54 -9.77
C LEU A 168 19.44 16.89 -10.45
N SER A 169 19.01 17.89 -9.69
CA SER A 169 18.72 19.23 -10.20
C SER A 169 19.96 19.94 -10.76
N ALA A 170 21.16 19.54 -10.33
CA ALA A 170 22.43 20.01 -10.87
C ALA A 170 22.75 19.50 -12.29
N ILE A 171 22.01 18.50 -12.81
CA ILE A 171 22.25 17.93 -14.15
C ILE A 171 21.49 18.75 -15.20
N ASP A 172 22.15 19.65 -15.92
CA ASP A 172 21.49 20.57 -16.86
C ASP A 172 20.81 19.87 -18.04
N GLN A 173 21.40 18.79 -18.56
CA GLN A 173 20.87 18.09 -19.73
C GLN A 173 19.63 17.25 -19.35
N PRO A 174 18.43 17.55 -19.90
CA PRO A 174 17.18 16.91 -19.51
C PRO A 174 17.19 15.38 -19.64
N ASP A 175 17.60 14.86 -20.81
CA ASP A 175 17.68 13.42 -21.04
C ASP A 175 18.62 12.71 -20.06
N THR A 176 19.77 13.32 -19.76
CA THR A 176 20.75 12.73 -18.83
C THR A 176 20.18 12.69 -17.42
N ARG A 177 19.45 13.73 -17.00
CA ARG A 177 18.73 13.76 -15.73
C ARG A 177 17.66 12.67 -15.66
N ILE A 178 16.83 12.52 -16.70
CA ILE A 178 15.79 11.48 -16.74
C ILE A 178 16.41 10.06 -16.77
N ARG A 179 17.50 9.84 -17.52
CA ARG A 179 18.23 8.56 -17.48
C ARG A 179 18.77 8.26 -16.08
N ARG A 180 19.23 9.28 -15.35
CA ARG A 180 19.68 9.11 -13.96
C ARG A 180 18.51 8.77 -13.04
N LEU A 181 17.40 9.51 -13.15
CA LEU A 181 16.18 9.24 -12.39
C LEU A 181 15.64 7.83 -12.65
N ARG A 182 15.65 7.38 -13.90
CA ARG A 182 15.31 6.00 -14.26
C ARG A 182 16.14 4.99 -13.47
N ARG A 183 17.48 5.15 -13.44
CA ARG A 183 18.36 4.24 -12.69
C ARG A 183 18.08 4.26 -11.18
N VAL A 184 17.69 5.41 -10.63
CA VAL A 184 17.23 5.53 -9.23
C VAL A 184 15.97 4.70 -9.01
N TYR A 185 14.96 4.84 -9.87
CA TYR A 185 13.72 4.05 -9.76
C TYR A 185 13.92 2.56 -10.01
N GLU A 186 14.78 2.16 -10.94
CA GLU A 186 15.14 0.75 -11.15
C GLU A 186 15.79 0.16 -9.89
N SER A 187 16.79 0.84 -9.32
CA SER A 187 17.45 0.44 -8.07
C SER A 187 16.47 0.42 -6.88
N LEU A 188 15.59 1.42 -6.75
CA LEU A 188 14.59 1.48 -5.68
C LEU A 188 13.55 0.38 -5.85
N SER A 189 13.10 0.10 -7.08
CA SER A 189 12.15 -0.98 -7.35
C SER A 189 12.73 -2.35 -6.98
N GLU A 190 14.04 -2.56 -7.17
CA GLU A 190 14.72 -3.78 -6.72
C GLU A 190 14.79 -3.86 -5.19
N ALA A 191 15.13 -2.76 -4.51
CA ALA A 191 15.18 -2.70 -3.05
C ALA A 191 13.78 -2.95 -2.41
N VAL A 192 12.73 -2.33 -2.96
CA VAL A 192 11.35 -2.48 -2.47
C VAL A 192 10.77 -3.87 -2.77
N ARG A 193 11.31 -4.60 -3.77
CA ARG A 193 10.90 -5.98 -4.07
C ARG A 193 11.27 -6.95 -2.95
N THR A 194 12.42 -6.76 -2.32
CA THR A 194 12.91 -7.61 -1.21
C THR A 194 12.55 -7.05 0.17
N PHE A 195 11.89 -5.89 0.21
CA PHE A 195 11.41 -5.29 1.44
C PHE A 195 10.10 -5.93 1.89
N ASP A 196 10.00 -6.14 3.21
CA ASP A 196 8.87 -6.76 3.91
C ASP A 196 8.24 -5.86 4.99
N GLY A 197 8.70 -4.60 5.10
CA GLY A 197 8.15 -3.61 6.01
C GLY A 197 6.91 -2.89 5.48
N GLU A 198 6.59 -1.74 6.07
CA GLU A 198 5.35 -1.01 5.78
C GLU A 198 5.42 -0.14 4.52
N VAL A 199 4.26 0.15 3.94
CA VAL A 199 4.16 1.07 2.80
C VAL A 199 4.18 2.54 3.24
N GLY A 200 3.67 2.85 4.43
CA GLY A 200 3.59 4.20 4.99
C GLY A 200 2.33 4.98 4.58
N GLU A 201 2.29 6.26 4.93
CA GLU A 201 1.15 7.15 4.66
C GLU A 201 1.21 7.78 3.26
N GLU A 202 0.08 7.74 2.55
CA GLU A 202 -0.10 8.33 1.22
C GLU A 202 0.99 7.94 0.19
N PRO A 203 1.31 6.65 0.03
CA PRO A 203 2.46 6.20 -0.77
C PRO A 203 2.40 6.61 -2.24
N GLY A 204 1.20 6.60 -2.84
CA GLY A 204 1.03 7.03 -4.23
C GLY A 204 1.23 8.53 -4.43
N VAL A 205 0.96 9.34 -3.40
CA VAL A 205 1.23 10.79 -3.42
C VAL A 205 2.74 11.02 -3.32
N SER A 206 3.43 10.37 -2.37
CA SER A 206 4.89 10.46 -2.27
C SER A 206 5.60 10.02 -3.55
N LEU A 207 5.13 8.96 -4.21
CA LEU A 207 5.70 8.50 -5.48
C LEU A 207 5.40 9.43 -6.65
N ALA A 208 4.21 10.04 -6.70
CA ALA A 208 3.90 11.04 -7.70
C ALA A 208 4.75 12.30 -7.51
N LEU A 209 4.89 12.76 -6.26
CA LEU A 209 5.73 13.89 -5.89
C LEU A 209 7.19 13.64 -6.23
N SER A 210 7.71 12.43 -6.00
CA SER A 210 9.09 12.10 -6.36
C SER A 210 9.35 12.27 -7.86
N LEU A 211 8.39 11.89 -8.72
CA LEU A 211 8.53 12.12 -10.15
C LEU A 211 8.62 13.61 -10.49
N SER A 212 7.69 14.43 -9.98
CA SER A 212 7.67 15.87 -10.29
C SER A 212 8.89 16.61 -9.72
N SER A 213 9.30 16.27 -8.50
CA SER A 213 10.42 16.94 -7.81
C SER A 213 11.76 16.57 -8.42
N LEU A 214 12.02 15.27 -8.61
CA LEU A 214 13.32 14.78 -9.08
C LEU A 214 13.56 15.04 -10.56
N ALA A 215 12.51 14.98 -11.39
CA ALA A 215 12.64 15.31 -12.80
C ALA A 215 12.65 16.83 -13.02
N GLY A 216 11.89 17.59 -12.21
CA GLY A 216 11.74 19.05 -12.36
C GLY A 216 11.30 19.44 -13.77
N GLY A 217 11.89 20.51 -14.31
CA GLY A 217 11.62 20.98 -15.67
C GLY A 217 12.10 20.03 -16.80
N ALA A 218 12.87 18.98 -16.48
CA ALA A 218 13.41 18.07 -17.49
C ALA A 218 12.32 17.26 -18.20
N VAL A 219 11.17 17.02 -17.56
CA VAL A 219 10.07 16.22 -18.14
C VAL A 219 9.54 16.84 -19.44
N SER A 220 9.45 18.17 -19.50
CA SER A 220 8.91 18.86 -20.68
C SER A 220 9.91 18.94 -21.84
N ALA A 221 11.20 18.75 -21.57
CA ALA A 221 12.27 18.91 -22.55
C ALA A 221 12.93 17.59 -22.97
N ALA A 222 12.76 16.52 -22.19
CA ALA A 222 13.33 15.22 -22.47
C ALA A 222 12.52 14.45 -23.54
N ASP A 223 13.21 13.56 -24.24
CA ASP A 223 12.55 12.67 -25.20
C ASP A 223 11.58 11.71 -24.49
N SER A 224 10.42 11.48 -25.11
CA SER A 224 9.44 10.48 -24.67
C SER A 224 10.06 9.08 -24.53
N ASP A 225 10.98 8.72 -25.42
CA ASP A 225 11.64 7.41 -25.39
C ASP A 225 12.59 7.24 -24.17
N VAL A 226 13.03 8.35 -23.58
CA VAL A 226 13.82 8.36 -22.33
C VAL A 226 12.90 8.41 -21.10
N LEU A 227 11.76 9.11 -21.20
CA LEU A 227 10.77 9.23 -20.13
C LEU A 227 9.99 7.93 -19.90
N HIS A 228 9.57 7.23 -20.96
CA HIS A 228 8.73 6.03 -20.83
C HIS A 228 9.35 4.95 -19.92
N PRO A 229 10.65 4.57 -20.07
CA PRO A 229 11.25 3.58 -19.18
C PRO A 229 11.41 4.09 -17.74
N SER A 230 11.60 5.40 -17.54
CA SER A 230 11.64 6.00 -16.19
C SER A 230 10.29 5.90 -15.49
N LEU A 231 9.20 6.16 -16.22
CA LEU A 231 7.85 6.00 -15.71
C LEU A 231 7.51 4.54 -15.43
N ASP A 232 7.91 3.63 -16.31
CA ASP A 232 7.69 2.19 -16.12
C ASP A 232 8.36 1.68 -14.83
N ALA A 233 9.59 2.14 -14.55
CA ALA A 233 10.29 1.86 -13.29
C ALA A 233 9.56 2.44 -12.07
N ALA A 234 9.01 3.64 -12.15
CA ALA A 234 8.19 4.21 -11.07
C ALA A 234 6.86 3.44 -10.89
N VAL A 235 6.20 3.03 -11.97
CA VAL A 235 4.99 2.19 -11.93
C VAL A 235 5.30 0.82 -11.31
N SER A 236 6.51 0.29 -11.49
CA SER A 236 6.93 -0.94 -10.80
C SER A 236 6.91 -0.81 -9.28
N ILE A 237 7.30 0.34 -8.75
CA ILE A 237 7.21 0.64 -7.31
C ILE A 237 5.74 0.69 -6.87
N LEU A 238 4.87 1.37 -7.64
CA LEU A 238 3.43 1.43 -7.36
C LEU A 238 2.80 0.03 -7.28
N VAL A 239 3.12 -0.84 -8.24
CA VAL A 239 2.63 -2.23 -8.23
C VAL A 239 3.07 -2.93 -6.95
N ARG A 240 4.34 -2.79 -6.57
CA ARG A 240 4.86 -3.40 -5.34
C ARG A 240 4.23 -2.83 -4.07
N MET A 241 3.90 -1.54 -4.02
CA MET A 241 3.15 -0.95 -2.90
C MET A 241 1.78 -1.60 -2.72
N VAL A 242 1.07 -1.87 -3.82
CA VAL A 242 -0.22 -2.59 -3.79
C VAL A 242 -0.04 -4.05 -3.35
N GLU A 243 1.02 -4.73 -3.83
CA GLU A 243 1.32 -6.11 -3.43
C GLU A 243 1.67 -6.23 -1.94
N LEU A 244 2.42 -5.26 -1.39
CA LEU A 244 2.75 -5.21 0.02
C LEU A 244 1.50 -5.05 0.89
N ARG A 245 0.54 -4.24 0.45
CA ARG A 245 -0.69 -3.99 1.19
C ARG A 245 -1.85 -3.59 0.27
N PHE A 246 -2.66 -4.59 -0.10
CA PHE A 246 -3.77 -4.41 -1.04
C PHE A 246 -4.82 -3.37 -0.60
N SER A 247 -4.94 -3.05 0.69
CA SER A 247 -5.86 -1.98 1.14
C SER A 247 -5.56 -0.62 0.49
N HIS A 248 -4.32 -0.37 0.06
CA HIS A 248 -3.97 0.84 -0.69
C HIS A 248 -4.48 0.82 -2.13
N ALA A 249 -4.78 -0.34 -2.72
CA ALA A 249 -5.41 -0.42 -4.04
C ALA A 249 -6.84 0.13 -4.05
N LEU A 250 -7.50 0.16 -2.89
CA LEU A 250 -8.84 0.73 -2.73
C LEU A 250 -8.83 2.26 -2.56
N GLN A 251 -7.64 2.86 -2.42
CA GLN A 251 -7.45 4.31 -2.28
C GLN A 251 -7.07 4.90 -3.64
N SER A 252 -7.81 5.90 -4.09
CA SER A 252 -7.58 6.51 -5.41
C SER A 252 -6.23 7.22 -5.51
N GLU A 253 -5.76 7.74 -4.37
CA GLU A 253 -4.51 8.45 -4.16
C GLU A 253 -3.29 7.57 -4.47
N THR A 254 -3.40 6.24 -4.29
CA THR A 254 -2.35 5.29 -4.63
C THR A 254 -2.00 5.34 -6.13
N TYR A 255 -2.97 5.70 -6.99
CA TYR A 255 -2.79 5.77 -8.44
C TYR A 255 -2.43 7.18 -8.95
N ARG A 256 -2.08 8.10 -8.04
CA ARG A 256 -1.80 9.51 -8.40
C ARG A 256 -0.70 9.66 -9.44
N LEU A 257 0.34 8.82 -9.39
CA LEU A 257 1.42 8.76 -10.37
C LEU A 257 0.91 8.66 -11.81
N LEU A 258 -0.15 7.89 -12.06
CA LEU A 258 -0.70 7.67 -13.41
C LEU A 258 -1.47 8.89 -13.91
N LEU A 259 -2.22 9.54 -13.03
CA LEU A 259 -2.96 10.77 -13.35
C LEU A 259 -2.01 11.90 -13.68
N ASP A 260 -0.96 12.06 -12.88
CA ASP A 260 0.04 13.10 -13.09
C ASP A 260 0.95 12.77 -14.28
N GLY A 261 1.34 11.50 -14.47
CA GLY A 261 2.05 11.02 -15.66
C GLY A 261 1.30 11.31 -16.97
N LYS A 262 -0.01 11.04 -17.01
CA LYS A 262 -0.87 11.36 -18.16
C LYS A 262 -0.93 12.86 -18.47
N ARG A 263 -0.94 13.70 -17.43
CA ARG A 263 -0.90 15.17 -17.59
C ARG A 263 0.45 15.62 -18.12
N LEU A 264 1.54 15.01 -17.65
CA LEU A 264 2.92 15.35 -18.03
C LEU A 264 3.23 15.00 -19.49
N LEU A 265 2.84 13.81 -19.96
CA LEU A 265 3.23 13.29 -21.29
C LEU A 265 2.33 13.73 -22.45
N ALA A 266 1.24 14.45 -22.21
CA ALA A 266 0.19 14.73 -23.19
C ALA A 266 -0.45 13.45 -23.79
N PRO A 267 -1.62 13.53 -24.48
CA PRO A 267 -2.38 12.33 -24.84
C PRO A 267 -1.65 11.33 -25.76
N GLY A 268 -0.89 11.82 -26.74
CA GLY A 268 -0.21 10.97 -27.73
C GLY A 268 0.94 10.15 -27.16
N PRO A 269 1.97 10.78 -26.56
CA PRO A 269 3.04 10.05 -25.88
C PRO A 269 2.54 9.16 -24.74
N TRP A 270 1.54 9.60 -23.97
CA TRP A 270 0.92 8.76 -22.96
C TRP A 270 0.31 7.47 -23.54
N ALA A 271 -0.41 7.55 -24.67
CA ALA A 271 -0.95 6.34 -25.31
C ALA A 271 0.16 5.36 -25.74
N ARG A 272 1.26 5.87 -26.30
CA ARG A 272 2.43 5.04 -26.64
C ARG A 272 3.08 4.40 -25.41
N PHE A 273 3.15 5.13 -24.30
CA PHE A 273 3.60 4.59 -23.02
C PHE A 273 2.70 3.44 -22.55
N LEU A 274 1.38 3.61 -22.58
CA LEU A 274 0.43 2.56 -22.19
C LEU A 274 0.57 1.29 -23.03
N GLU A 275 0.88 1.42 -24.32
CA GLU A 275 1.07 0.29 -25.24
C GLU A 275 2.42 -0.43 -25.03
N ALA A 276 3.48 0.31 -24.68
CA ALA A 276 4.83 -0.22 -24.52
C ALA A 276 5.17 -0.70 -23.10
N SER A 277 4.49 -0.19 -22.08
CA SER A 277 4.77 -0.48 -20.67
C SER A 277 4.47 -1.93 -20.33
N VAL A 278 5.44 -2.60 -19.67
CA VAL A 278 5.27 -3.96 -19.15
C VAL A 278 4.56 -3.98 -17.80
N MET A 279 4.52 -2.85 -17.09
CA MET A 279 3.92 -2.74 -15.76
C MET A 279 2.45 -2.30 -15.78
N ILE A 280 2.02 -1.55 -16.80
CA ILE A 280 0.61 -1.11 -16.94
C ILE A 280 -0.40 -2.28 -16.88
N PRO A 281 -0.18 -3.44 -17.54
CA PRO A 281 -1.10 -4.58 -17.42
C PRO A 281 -1.30 -5.06 -15.98
N LYS A 282 -0.27 -4.98 -15.12
CA LYS A 282 -0.40 -5.33 -13.69
C LYS A 282 -1.25 -4.31 -12.95
N VAL A 283 -1.07 -3.02 -13.24
CA VAL A 283 -1.90 -1.97 -12.64
C VAL A 283 -3.36 -2.07 -13.09
N GLN A 284 -3.58 -2.38 -14.37
CA GLN A 284 -4.92 -2.64 -14.90
C GLN A 284 -5.59 -3.79 -14.16
N MET A 285 -4.87 -4.89 -13.89
CA MET A 285 -5.41 -5.98 -13.08
C MET A 285 -5.74 -5.53 -11.66
N ASN A 286 -4.85 -4.80 -10.99
CA ASN A 286 -5.10 -4.28 -9.64
C ASN A 286 -6.35 -3.38 -9.60
N LEU A 287 -6.54 -2.52 -10.62
CA LEU A 287 -7.72 -1.65 -10.73
C LEU A 287 -9.01 -2.44 -11.00
N LEU A 288 -8.95 -3.53 -11.77
CA LEU A 288 -10.09 -4.41 -12.02
C LEU A 288 -10.50 -5.15 -10.73
N GLU A 289 -9.54 -5.65 -9.96
CA GLU A 289 -9.79 -6.27 -8.66
C GLU A 289 -10.35 -5.25 -7.66
N THR A 290 -9.81 -4.04 -7.63
CA THR A 290 -10.36 -2.93 -6.84
C THR A 290 -11.82 -2.65 -7.22
N ALA A 291 -12.12 -2.52 -8.52
CA ALA A 291 -13.48 -2.29 -8.99
C ALA A 291 -14.42 -3.43 -8.59
N LEU A 292 -13.98 -4.68 -8.68
CA LEU A 292 -14.75 -5.86 -8.26
C LEU A 292 -15.03 -5.85 -6.75
N VAL A 293 -14.02 -5.58 -5.92
CA VAL A 293 -14.17 -5.48 -4.47
C VAL A 293 -15.14 -4.37 -4.09
N LEU A 294 -15.02 -3.19 -4.69
CA LEU A 294 -15.94 -2.07 -4.46
C LEU A 294 -17.37 -2.42 -4.92
N ALA A 295 -17.52 -3.05 -6.08
CA ALA A 295 -18.82 -3.46 -6.59
C ALA A 295 -19.52 -4.47 -5.68
N ARG A 296 -18.79 -5.46 -5.14
CA ARG A 296 -19.31 -6.41 -4.13
C ARG A 296 -19.69 -5.75 -2.82
N GLN A 297 -19.03 -4.66 -2.45
CA GLN A 297 -19.40 -3.81 -1.32
C GLN A 297 -20.57 -2.86 -1.65
N ASN A 298 -21.19 -2.99 -2.83
CA ASN A 298 -22.26 -2.12 -3.30
C ASN A 298 -21.83 -0.65 -3.39
N ARG A 299 -20.57 -0.41 -3.79
CA ARG A 299 -19.96 0.91 -3.91
C ARG A 299 -19.59 1.23 -5.35
N THR A 300 -19.73 2.51 -5.68
CA THR A 300 -19.21 3.14 -6.90
C THR A 300 -18.11 4.10 -6.50
N ASP A 301 -17.13 4.31 -7.38
CA ASP A 301 -16.05 5.26 -7.13
C ASP A 301 -15.62 5.96 -8.42
N ARG A 302 -15.73 7.28 -8.44
CA ARG A 302 -15.39 8.10 -9.61
C ARG A 302 -13.89 8.30 -9.73
N GLU A 303 -13.16 8.38 -8.63
CA GLU A 303 -11.73 8.63 -8.64
C GLU A 303 -10.96 7.36 -9.05
N ILE A 304 -11.43 6.18 -8.64
CA ILE A 304 -10.94 4.91 -9.19
C ILE A 304 -11.21 4.80 -10.69
N LEU A 305 -12.42 5.18 -11.15
CA LEU A 305 -12.68 5.22 -12.59
C LEU A 305 -11.75 6.18 -13.34
N ARG A 306 -11.39 7.33 -12.76
CA ARG A 306 -10.38 8.23 -13.36
C ARG A 306 -9.01 7.57 -13.44
N ALA A 307 -8.61 6.80 -12.42
CA ALA A 307 -7.38 6.01 -12.48
C ALA A 307 -7.45 4.95 -13.60
N MET A 308 -8.60 4.29 -13.79
CA MET A 308 -8.82 3.41 -14.94
C MET A 308 -8.74 4.18 -16.27
N GLU A 309 -9.34 5.35 -16.39
CA GLU A 309 -9.22 6.17 -17.59
C GLU A 309 -7.78 6.67 -17.85
N ALA A 310 -6.90 6.62 -16.86
CA ALA A 310 -5.47 6.88 -17.04
C ALA A 310 -4.70 5.65 -17.56
N CYS A 311 -5.14 4.43 -17.25
CA CYS A 311 -4.44 3.20 -17.60
C CYS A 311 -4.88 2.53 -18.90
N TRP A 312 -5.96 2.99 -19.53
CA TRP A 312 -6.47 2.45 -20.81
C TRP A 312 -6.52 3.53 -21.88
N THR A 313 -6.36 3.15 -23.15
CA THR A 313 -6.39 4.09 -24.28
C THR A 313 -7.82 4.52 -24.64
N SER A 314 -8.83 3.75 -24.26
CA SER A 314 -10.24 4.10 -24.50
C SER A 314 -11.19 3.52 -23.46
N THR A 315 -12.34 4.18 -23.28
CA THR A 315 -13.39 3.72 -22.35
C THR A 315 -14.03 2.41 -22.81
N GLY A 316 -14.08 2.14 -24.12
CA GLY A 316 -14.58 0.86 -24.65
C GLY A 316 -13.73 -0.33 -24.20
N GLN A 317 -12.40 -0.16 -24.11
CA GLN A 317 -11.51 -1.19 -23.57
C GLN A 317 -11.76 -1.42 -22.07
N ILE A 318 -12.00 -0.35 -21.30
CA ILE A 318 -12.35 -0.45 -19.87
C ILE A 318 -13.64 -1.25 -19.72
N SER A 319 -14.72 -0.88 -20.43
CA SER A 319 -16.00 -1.60 -20.39
C SER A 319 -15.85 -3.08 -20.73
N ALA A 320 -15.06 -3.41 -21.76
CA ALA A 320 -14.81 -4.80 -22.15
C ALA A 320 -14.03 -5.58 -21.08
N ALA A 321 -13.02 -4.95 -20.46
CA ALA A 321 -12.23 -5.54 -19.39
C ALA A 321 -13.07 -5.78 -18.13
N VAL A 322 -13.84 -4.79 -17.69
CA VAL A 322 -14.77 -4.91 -16.56
C VAL A 322 -15.80 -6.02 -16.83
N LYS A 323 -16.44 -6.03 -18.01
CA LYS A 323 -17.41 -7.07 -18.38
C LYS A 323 -16.82 -8.47 -18.30
N ARG A 324 -15.59 -8.66 -18.77
CA ARG A 324 -14.91 -9.95 -18.69
C ARG A 324 -14.61 -10.32 -17.23
N HIS A 325 -14.08 -9.36 -16.46
CA HIS A 325 -13.66 -9.60 -15.09
C HIS A 325 -14.84 -9.85 -14.14
N PHE A 326 -16.01 -9.22 -14.39
CA PHE A 326 -17.22 -9.38 -13.58
C PHE A 326 -18.06 -10.61 -13.97
N SER A 327 -17.71 -11.33 -15.03
CA SER A 327 -18.54 -12.39 -15.63
C SER A 327 -18.94 -13.54 -14.67
N GLY A 328 -18.20 -13.75 -13.59
CA GLY A 328 -18.50 -14.75 -12.55
C GLY A 328 -19.12 -14.20 -11.27
N ALA A 329 -19.39 -12.90 -11.17
CA ALA A 329 -19.83 -12.24 -9.94
C ALA A 329 -21.34 -11.96 -9.94
N ALA A 330 -22.13 -13.00 -9.65
CA ALA A 330 -23.60 -12.91 -9.55
C ALA A 330 -24.11 -12.18 -8.30
N ASP A 331 -23.20 -11.91 -7.35
CA ASP A 331 -23.43 -11.25 -6.06
C ASP A 331 -23.45 -9.71 -6.14
N ILE A 332 -23.12 -9.13 -7.29
CA ILE A 332 -23.06 -7.67 -7.49
C ILE A 332 -24.46 -7.12 -7.80
N ASP A 333 -24.83 -6.02 -7.16
CA ASP A 333 -26.06 -5.29 -7.46
C ASP A 333 -26.08 -4.82 -8.94
N PRO A 334 -27.15 -5.09 -9.71
CA PRO A 334 -27.21 -4.75 -11.13
C PRO A 334 -26.97 -3.27 -11.46
N GLU A 335 -27.40 -2.34 -10.60
CA GLU A 335 -27.20 -0.90 -10.82
C GLU A 335 -25.72 -0.53 -10.62
N VAL A 336 -25.07 -1.12 -9.62
CA VAL A 336 -23.64 -0.94 -9.37
C VAL A 336 -22.82 -1.58 -10.49
N ALA A 337 -23.18 -2.79 -10.92
CA ALA A 337 -22.55 -3.44 -12.06
C ALA A 337 -22.68 -2.59 -13.33
N ASP A 338 -23.86 -2.01 -13.59
CA ASP A 338 -24.10 -1.14 -14.74
C ASP A 338 -23.26 0.15 -14.68
N TYR A 339 -23.09 0.76 -13.50
CA TYR A 339 -22.18 1.90 -13.31
C TYR A 339 -20.76 1.57 -13.77
N TRP A 340 -20.19 0.44 -13.31
CA TRP A 340 -18.83 0.03 -13.66
C TRP A 340 -18.71 -0.36 -15.14
N LEU A 341 -19.69 -1.08 -15.69
CA LEU A 341 -19.74 -1.46 -17.11
C LEU A 341 -19.83 -0.25 -18.05
N LYS A 342 -20.59 0.77 -17.65
CA LYS A 342 -20.73 2.03 -18.39
C LYS A 342 -19.63 3.04 -18.06
N VAL A 343 -18.64 2.67 -17.25
CA VAL A 343 -17.52 3.54 -16.85
C VAL A 343 -18.05 4.88 -16.29
N GLY A 344 -19.06 4.80 -15.42
CA GLY A 344 -19.70 5.95 -14.78
C GLY A 344 -20.64 6.76 -15.67
N ARG A 345 -20.87 6.37 -16.94
CA ARG A 345 -21.78 7.05 -17.86
C ARG A 345 -23.22 6.57 -17.69
N VAL A 346 -23.84 6.94 -16.57
CA VAL A 346 -25.29 6.72 -16.34
C VAL A 346 -26.07 7.98 -16.78
N SER A 347 -27.25 7.79 -17.39
CA SER A 347 -27.99 8.84 -18.12
C SER A 347 -28.42 9.99 -17.21
N GLN A 348 -28.50 11.22 -17.73
CA GLN A 348 -28.89 12.41 -16.94
C GLN A 348 -30.31 12.31 -16.33
N SER A 349 -31.21 11.50 -16.89
CA SER A 349 -32.53 11.21 -16.31
C SER A 349 -32.48 10.30 -15.07
N GLU A 350 -31.37 9.58 -14.88
CA GLU A 350 -31.09 8.75 -13.68
C GLU A 350 -30.17 9.48 -12.69
N ARG A 351 -29.60 10.65 -13.06
CA ARG A 351 -28.74 11.48 -12.20
C ARG A 351 -29.48 12.23 -11.08
N ALA A 352 -30.79 12.08 -10.95
CA ALA A 352 -31.50 12.53 -9.75
C ALA A 352 -31.07 11.77 -8.48
N ALA A 353 -30.23 10.74 -8.62
CA ALA A 353 -29.55 10.14 -7.51
C ALA A 353 -28.03 10.13 -7.72
N GLU A 354 -27.37 11.25 -7.41
CA GLU A 354 -26.12 11.11 -6.64
C GLU A 354 -26.51 10.40 -5.33
N HIS A 355 -26.53 9.06 -5.33
CA HIS A 355 -26.64 8.28 -4.11
C HIS A 355 -25.31 8.36 -3.35
N LYS A 356 -25.03 9.54 -2.80
CA LYS A 356 -24.24 9.65 -1.58
C LYS A 356 -25.13 9.14 -0.44
N LEU A 357 -24.83 7.92 0.02
CA LEU A 357 -25.48 7.20 1.12
C LEU A 357 -26.95 6.79 0.89
N GLY A 358 -27.32 5.65 1.48
CA GLY A 358 -28.71 5.19 1.49
C GLY A 358 -28.99 3.75 1.92
N ASN A 359 -28.00 2.89 2.21
CA ASN A 359 -28.29 1.62 2.89
C ASN A 359 -28.47 1.81 4.41
N THR A 360 -28.10 2.95 4.98
CA THR A 360 -28.33 3.26 6.40
C THR A 360 -29.74 3.78 6.66
N GLU A 361 -30.30 4.66 5.82
CA GLU A 361 -31.60 5.28 6.09
C GLU A 361 -32.76 4.28 5.97
N ASP A 362 -32.82 3.51 4.88
CA ASP A 362 -33.87 2.51 4.71
C ASP A 362 -33.73 1.36 5.73
N GLN A 363 -32.50 1.02 6.11
CA GLN A 363 -32.24 0.08 7.21
C GLN A 363 -32.66 0.66 8.56
N GLN A 364 -32.37 1.93 8.85
CA GLN A 364 -32.79 2.62 10.08
C GLN A 364 -34.31 2.76 10.16
N ILE A 365 -34.99 3.08 9.06
CA ILE A 365 -36.45 3.07 8.97
C ILE A 365 -36.95 1.64 9.20
N GLY A 366 -36.31 0.63 8.62
CA GLY A 366 -36.64 -0.77 8.83
C GLY A 366 -36.48 -1.23 10.30
N GLU A 367 -35.36 -0.90 10.93
CA GLU A 367 -35.09 -1.19 12.34
C GLU A 367 -36.08 -0.46 13.27
N LEU A 368 -36.40 0.80 12.95
CA LEU A 368 -37.41 1.57 13.67
C LEU A 368 -38.79 0.91 13.56
N LEU A 369 -39.20 0.44 12.38
CA LEU A 369 -40.47 -0.28 12.21
C LEU A 369 -40.53 -1.54 13.05
N ILE A 370 -39.43 -2.30 13.13
CA ILE A 370 -39.35 -3.52 13.96
C ILE A 370 -39.49 -3.17 15.44
N GLN A 371 -38.81 -2.13 15.92
CA GLN A 371 -38.90 -1.68 17.32
C GLN A 371 -40.29 -1.15 17.67
N LEU A 372 -40.93 -0.45 16.73
CA LEU A 372 -42.30 0.07 16.88
C LEU A 372 -43.36 -1.04 16.81
N ASP A 373 -43.05 -2.17 16.22
CA ASP A 373 -43.96 -3.31 16.23
C ASP A 373 -43.85 -4.07 17.55
N ALA A 374 -42.62 -4.36 17.99
CA ALA A 374 -42.35 -5.08 19.23
C ALA A 374 -42.95 -4.41 20.48
N ASN A 375 -43.06 -3.08 20.46
CA ASN A 375 -43.59 -2.30 21.60
C ASN A 375 -45.07 -1.89 21.44
N ARG A 376 -45.73 -2.20 20.31
CA ARG A 376 -47.10 -1.73 20.00
C ARG A 376 -48.11 -2.24 21.00
N ASP A 377 -48.06 -3.54 21.30
CA ASP A 377 -48.97 -4.18 22.26
C ASP A 377 -48.76 -3.67 23.69
N SER A 378 -47.51 -3.47 24.09
CA SER A 378 -47.16 -2.92 25.41
C SER A 378 -47.71 -1.51 25.59
N MET A 379 -47.53 -0.64 24.60
CA MET A 379 -48.07 0.73 24.62
C MET A 379 -49.60 0.75 24.53
N GLY A 380 -50.21 -0.15 23.75
CA GLY A 380 -51.65 -0.36 23.71
C GLY A 380 -52.22 -0.75 25.08
N LYS A 381 -51.57 -1.66 25.80
CA LYS A 381 -51.94 -2.06 27.17
C LYS A 381 -51.76 -0.94 28.19
N LEU A 382 -50.69 -0.15 28.08
CA LEU A 382 -50.51 1.03 28.92
C LEU A 382 -51.68 2.01 28.75
N ASN A 383 -52.10 2.28 27.52
CA ASN A 383 -53.20 3.20 27.25
C ASN A 383 -54.58 2.65 27.66
N SER A 384 -54.84 1.36 27.41
CA SER A 384 -56.16 0.75 27.60
C SER A 384 -56.40 0.21 29.02
N ALA A 385 -55.36 -0.26 29.71
CA ALA A 385 -55.49 -0.90 31.02
C ALA A 385 -54.87 -0.06 32.16
N VAL A 386 -53.72 0.59 31.93
CA VAL A 386 -52.99 1.29 33.00
C VAL A 386 -53.47 2.73 33.18
N VAL A 387 -53.69 3.47 32.09
CA VAL A 387 -54.20 4.86 32.16
C VAL A 387 -55.54 4.96 32.92
N PRO A 388 -56.56 4.12 32.70
CA PRO A 388 -57.81 4.20 33.45
C PRO A 388 -57.64 3.97 34.95
N VAL A 389 -56.75 3.05 35.34
CA VAL A 389 -56.41 2.79 36.75
C VAL A 389 -55.72 4.01 37.35
N LEU A 390 -54.67 4.53 36.69
CA LEU A 390 -53.95 5.71 37.15
C LEU A 390 -54.84 6.95 37.27
N LYS A 391 -55.84 7.14 36.40
CA LYS A 391 -56.80 8.25 36.53
C LYS A 391 -57.54 8.27 37.87
N THR A 392 -57.65 7.13 38.53
CA THR A 392 -58.33 6.99 39.83
C THR A 392 -57.42 7.36 41.01
N PHE A 393 -56.10 7.16 40.88
CA PHE A 393 -55.13 7.30 41.97
C PHE A 393 -54.16 8.47 41.82
N ASP A 394 -53.76 8.80 40.59
CA ASP A 394 -52.86 9.91 40.24
C ASP A 394 -53.17 10.43 38.82
N ALA A 395 -53.99 11.48 38.75
CA ALA A 395 -54.41 12.09 37.50
C ALA A 395 -53.24 12.71 36.70
N CYS A 396 -52.17 13.15 37.38
CA CYS A 396 -51.02 13.78 36.73
C CYS A 396 -50.15 12.74 36.00
N GLN A 397 -49.89 11.61 36.66
CA GLN A 397 -49.19 10.48 36.03
C GLN A 397 -50.03 9.84 34.93
N ALA A 398 -51.35 9.72 35.13
CA ALA A 398 -52.25 9.20 34.10
C ALA A 398 -52.18 10.02 32.79
N ALA A 399 -52.18 11.36 32.90
CA ALA A 399 -52.03 12.25 31.75
C ALA A 399 -50.66 12.12 31.08
N THR A 400 -49.62 11.78 31.83
CA THR A 400 -48.25 11.59 31.30
C THR A 400 -48.12 10.26 30.56
N VAL A 401 -48.62 9.16 31.14
CA VAL A 401 -48.65 7.84 30.48
C VAL A 401 -49.55 7.86 29.24
N GLN A 402 -50.70 8.54 29.31
CA GLN A 402 -51.59 8.69 28.17
C GLN A 402 -50.91 9.47 27.03
N ARG A 403 -50.18 10.56 27.33
CA ARG A 403 -49.41 11.30 26.32
C ARG A 403 -48.29 10.44 25.71
N ALA A 404 -47.59 9.63 26.50
CA ALA A 404 -46.54 8.75 26.00
C ALA A 404 -47.11 7.70 25.03
N ALA A 405 -48.22 7.05 25.38
CA ALA A 405 -48.85 6.04 24.52
C ALA A 405 -49.44 6.65 23.23
N VAL A 406 -50.05 7.83 23.31
CA VAL A 406 -50.56 8.54 22.11
C VAL A 406 -49.41 9.05 21.24
N GLY A 407 -48.34 9.56 21.85
CA GLY A 407 -47.13 10.00 21.14
C GLY A 407 -46.45 8.85 20.40
N TYR A 408 -46.40 7.68 21.03
CA TYR A 408 -45.90 6.45 20.40
C TYR A 408 -46.70 6.09 19.13
N GLU A 409 -48.03 6.09 19.19
CA GLU A 409 -48.86 5.78 18.01
C GLU A 409 -48.65 6.81 16.89
N SER A 410 -48.43 8.08 17.24
CA SER A 410 -48.10 9.12 16.26
C SER A 410 -46.76 8.84 15.56
N ILE A 411 -45.73 8.43 16.31
CA ILE A 411 -44.42 8.03 15.77
C ILE A 411 -44.56 6.79 14.88
N ALA A 412 -45.35 5.80 15.29
CA ALA A 412 -45.66 4.61 14.49
C ALA A 412 -46.29 4.97 13.15
N GLN A 413 -47.29 5.86 13.13
CA GLN A 413 -47.92 6.33 11.90
C GLN A 413 -46.99 7.13 10.98
N VAL A 414 -46.05 7.90 11.54
CA VAL A 414 -45.02 8.59 10.75
C VAL A 414 -44.03 7.59 10.15
N ALA A 415 -43.55 6.63 10.94
CA ALA A 415 -42.65 5.57 10.47
C ALA A 415 -43.29 4.71 9.37
N GLU A 416 -44.55 4.30 9.53
CA GLU A 416 -45.31 3.57 8.51
C GLU A 416 -45.53 4.39 7.22
N ARG A 417 -45.68 5.71 7.32
CA ARG A 417 -45.73 6.60 6.13
C ARG A 417 -44.38 6.68 5.44
N LEU A 418 -43.29 6.84 6.18
CA LEU A 418 -41.93 6.82 5.63
C LEU A 418 -41.63 5.49 4.93
N ALA A 419 -42.01 4.38 5.57
CA ALA A 419 -41.90 3.03 5.01
C ALA A 419 -42.62 2.90 3.66
N ARG A 420 -43.88 3.35 3.60
CA ARG A 420 -44.68 3.33 2.37
C ARG A 420 -44.07 4.19 1.27
N MET A 421 -43.63 5.41 1.58
CA MET A 421 -42.95 6.29 0.62
C MET A 421 -41.69 5.65 0.04
N ARG A 422 -40.99 4.84 0.85
CA ARG A 422 -39.77 4.13 0.47
C ARG A 422 -40.01 2.70 -0.03
N ARG A 423 -41.26 2.25 -0.15
CA ARG A 423 -41.66 0.89 -0.58
C ARG A 423 -41.08 -0.23 0.29
N LEU A 424 -40.97 0.02 1.59
CA LEU A 424 -40.57 -0.97 2.59
C LEU A 424 -41.78 -1.80 3.03
N SER A 425 -41.61 -3.10 3.17
CA SER A 425 -42.63 -4.02 3.69
C SER A 425 -42.01 -5.05 4.63
N LYS A 426 -42.82 -5.63 5.51
CA LYS A 426 -42.40 -6.72 6.37
C LYS A 426 -42.43 -8.05 5.62
N THR A 427 -41.77 -9.06 6.19
CA THR A 427 -41.84 -10.44 5.71
C THR A 427 -43.15 -11.14 6.06
N ASP A 428 -43.79 -10.75 7.18
CA ASP A 428 -45.00 -11.36 7.73
C ASP A 428 -44.87 -12.88 7.96
N LEU A 429 -43.73 -13.29 8.49
CA LEU A 429 -43.34 -14.67 8.74
C LEU A 429 -43.25 -15.02 10.24
N VAL A 430 -43.46 -14.07 11.15
CA VAL A 430 -43.40 -14.35 12.61
C VAL A 430 -44.31 -15.53 12.98
N GLY A 431 -43.75 -16.49 13.72
CA GLY A 431 -44.41 -17.72 14.14
C GLY A 431 -44.35 -18.86 13.12
N SER A 432 -43.95 -18.60 11.88
CA SER A 432 -43.80 -19.65 10.85
C SER A 432 -42.50 -20.43 11.02
N ILE A 433 -42.53 -21.69 10.56
CA ILE A 433 -41.36 -22.55 10.46
C ILE A 433 -40.87 -22.50 9.01
N VAL A 434 -39.61 -22.12 8.81
CA VAL A 434 -38.97 -21.95 7.50
C VAL A 434 -37.65 -22.70 7.43
N GLU A 435 -37.20 -23.03 6.21
CA GLU A 435 -35.87 -23.61 6.00
C GLU A 435 -34.79 -22.56 6.31
N TYR A 436 -33.79 -22.97 7.08
CA TYR A 436 -32.76 -22.04 7.54
C TYR A 436 -31.73 -21.72 6.45
N ASN A 437 -31.74 -20.48 5.99
CA ASN A 437 -30.70 -19.89 5.15
C ASN A 437 -29.87 -18.85 5.93
N PRO A 438 -28.56 -19.06 6.17
CA PRO A 438 -27.69 -18.10 6.88
C PRO A 438 -27.56 -16.73 6.19
N ILE A 439 -27.85 -16.66 4.89
CA ILE A 439 -27.81 -15.41 4.12
C ILE A 439 -29.06 -14.58 4.40
N GLU A 440 -30.22 -15.22 4.59
CA GLU A 440 -31.51 -14.55 4.71
C GLU A 440 -31.98 -14.40 6.17
N HIS A 441 -31.47 -15.22 7.09
CA HIS A 441 -31.89 -15.25 8.49
C HIS A 441 -30.76 -14.90 9.48
N ASP A 442 -31.14 -14.31 10.61
CA ASP A 442 -30.26 -14.04 11.75
C ASP A 442 -30.64 -14.96 12.92
N MET A 443 -29.78 -15.93 13.25
CA MET A 443 -30.07 -16.95 14.28
C MET A 443 -29.78 -16.41 15.68
N GLU A 444 -30.75 -16.55 16.58
CA GLU A 444 -30.58 -16.17 17.98
C GLU A 444 -29.51 -17.05 18.66
N GLY A 445 -28.50 -16.40 19.26
CA GLY A 445 -27.35 -17.10 19.84
C GLY A 445 -26.27 -17.53 18.84
N GLY A 446 -26.38 -17.12 17.57
CA GLY A 446 -25.37 -17.39 16.52
C GLY A 446 -25.60 -18.70 15.78
N HIS A 447 -24.89 -18.87 14.66
CA HIS A 447 -25.02 -20.03 13.78
C HIS A 447 -24.65 -21.35 14.49
N ARG A 448 -25.51 -22.37 14.38
CA ARG A 448 -25.25 -23.73 14.86
C ARG A 448 -25.34 -24.73 13.71
N SER A 449 -24.32 -25.58 13.56
CA SER A 449 -24.27 -26.60 12.51
C SER A 449 -25.35 -27.66 12.73
N GLY A 450 -26.00 -28.11 11.65
CA GLY A 450 -27.01 -29.18 11.67
C GLY A 450 -28.47 -28.74 11.78
N ILE A 451 -28.76 -27.44 11.86
CA ILE A 451 -30.14 -26.91 11.89
C ILE A 451 -30.67 -26.72 10.48
N ARG A 452 -31.79 -27.38 10.16
CA ARG A 452 -32.46 -27.28 8.85
C ARG A 452 -33.74 -26.44 8.89
N SER A 453 -34.47 -26.50 9.99
CA SER A 453 -35.72 -25.75 10.19
C SER A 453 -35.57 -24.80 11.36
N VAL A 454 -36.11 -23.58 11.19
CA VAL A 454 -36.09 -22.53 12.22
C VAL A 454 -37.46 -21.89 12.33
N ARG A 455 -37.81 -21.45 13.54
CA ARG A 455 -39.01 -20.64 13.78
C ARG A 455 -38.65 -19.16 13.72
N VAL A 456 -39.43 -18.39 12.98
CA VAL A 456 -39.24 -16.93 12.91
C VAL A 456 -39.83 -16.27 14.16
N ILE A 457 -38.97 -15.62 14.95
CA ILE A 457 -39.37 -14.91 16.19
C ILE A 457 -39.52 -13.40 15.97
N ARG A 458 -38.92 -12.88 14.89
CA ARG A 458 -39.03 -11.47 14.51
C ARG A 458 -38.99 -11.34 12.99
N ASP A 459 -39.90 -10.54 12.45
CA ASP A 459 -39.92 -10.25 11.02
C ASP A 459 -38.65 -9.53 10.54
N GLY A 460 -38.37 -9.74 9.26
CA GLY A 460 -37.42 -8.93 8.50
C GLY A 460 -38.13 -7.81 7.75
N ILE A 461 -37.33 -6.92 7.17
CA ILE A 461 -37.79 -5.83 6.31
C ILE A 461 -37.28 -6.09 4.90
N ARG A 462 -38.18 -6.01 3.93
CA ARG A 462 -37.89 -6.17 2.51
C ARG A 462 -38.31 -4.94 1.72
N LYS A 463 -37.63 -4.72 0.60
CA LYS A 463 -37.95 -3.66 -0.36
C LYS A 463 -38.04 -4.23 -1.76
N GLU A 464 -39.07 -3.85 -2.49
CA GLU A 464 -39.26 -4.26 -3.88
C GLU A 464 -38.60 -3.26 -4.83
N PHE A 465 -37.65 -3.75 -5.62
CA PHE A 465 -36.92 -3.00 -6.65
C PHE A 465 -37.13 -3.67 -8.00
N GLY A 466 -37.92 -3.04 -8.88
CA GLY A 466 -38.08 -3.50 -10.27
C GLY A 466 -38.49 -4.97 -10.41
N GLY A 467 -39.35 -5.48 -9.51
CA GLY A 467 -39.80 -6.88 -9.48
C GLY A 467 -38.90 -7.86 -8.73
N LYS A 468 -37.79 -7.39 -8.10
CA LYS A 468 -36.95 -8.18 -7.20
C LYS A 468 -37.13 -7.73 -5.75
N ILE A 469 -37.20 -8.68 -4.82
CA ILE A 469 -37.34 -8.43 -3.38
C ILE A 469 -35.95 -8.47 -2.73
N LYS A 470 -35.52 -7.38 -2.10
CA LYS A 470 -34.26 -7.29 -1.34
C LYS A 470 -34.55 -7.28 0.16
N MET A 471 -33.88 -8.14 0.93
CA MET A 471 -33.93 -8.15 2.39
C MET A 471 -32.98 -7.08 2.95
N LEU A 472 -33.54 -6.09 3.65
CA LEU A 472 -32.80 -4.99 4.28
C LEU A 472 -32.51 -5.24 5.75
N VAL A 473 -33.45 -5.86 6.46
CA VAL A 473 -33.26 -6.37 7.82
C VAL A 473 -33.62 -7.85 7.82
N ARG A 474 -32.70 -8.70 8.28
CA ARG A 474 -32.92 -10.15 8.34
C ARG A 474 -33.95 -10.49 9.43
N PRO A 475 -34.89 -11.43 9.18
CA PRO A 475 -35.72 -11.99 10.22
C PRO A 475 -34.86 -12.66 11.27
N ARG A 476 -35.25 -12.51 12.54
CA ARG A 476 -34.58 -13.24 13.64
C ARG A 476 -35.28 -14.57 13.82
N VAL A 477 -34.49 -15.63 13.97
CA VAL A 477 -34.99 -17.00 14.01
C VAL A 477 -34.38 -17.78 15.18
N GLU A 478 -35.14 -18.74 15.72
CA GLU A 478 -34.70 -19.70 16.73
C GLU A 478 -34.69 -21.13 16.17
N PRO A 479 -33.83 -22.03 16.66
CA PRO A 479 -33.89 -23.44 16.31
C PRO A 479 -35.26 -24.04 16.63
N GLU A 480 -35.83 -24.81 15.70
CA GLU A 480 -36.95 -25.69 16.04
C GLU A 480 -36.43 -26.80 16.97
N ILE A 481 -37.03 -26.93 18.16
CA ILE A 481 -36.70 -27.98 19.15
C ILE A 481 -37.45 -29.27 18.82
#